data_AF-A0A4Q6AM73-F1
#
_entry.id   AF-A0A4Q6AM73-F1
#
_cell.length_a   1.000
_cell.length_b   1.000
_cell.length_c   1.000
_cell.angle_alpha   90.00
_cell.angle_beta   90.00
_cell.angle_gamma   90.00
#
_symmetry.space_group_name_H-M   'P 1'
#
loop_
_entity.id
_entity.type
_entity.pdbx_description
1 polymer ?
#
loop_
_entity_poly.entity_id
_entity_poly.type
_entity_poly.pdbx_seq_one_letter_code
_entity_poly.pdbx_strand_id
1 'polypeptide(L)'
;GYGVESMIAYYDSIGFADWVHPLSKAPMLKAQHPDHEIYSFGVHAKRGVSCADCHMPYGTEGGQKFTNHHIGSPLANVENSCFVCHRERVDDLISDVYERQGKVKGTSEVVQRNIAMAHLEAEQAWKLGATEAQMKTILKGIRHAQFQWDYIAASHGAGFHAPLEATRVLASASAIIQEARVELARVLATFGHTQPVKMPDLNSKSALQAYIGIDLEKEKAQKADFLEQVVPRWLAEGKAREARKKVTMLQ
;
A
#
# COMPACT_ATOMS: atom_id res chain seq x y z
N GLY A 1 -15.71 9.53 -6.13
CA GLY A 1 -14.65 9.72 -7.14
C GLY A 1 -13.41 8.94 -6.74
N TYR A 2 -12.41 8.83 -7.62
CA TYR A 2 -11.18 8.05 -7.37
C TYR A 2 -10.11 8.77 -6.53
N GLY A 3 -10.31 10.05 -6.18
CA GLY A 3 -9.38 10.75 -5.30
C GLY A 3 -9.39 10.16 -3.89
N VAL A 4 -8.23 10.04 -3.26
CA VAL A 4 -8.10 9.46 -1.91
C VAL A 4 -8.97 10.19 -0.88
N GLU A 5 -9.13 11.51 -1.02
CA GLU A 5 -9.99 12.33 -0.17
C GLU A 5 -11.48 11.99 -0.36
N SER A 6 -11.89 11.66 -1.59
CA SER A 6 -13.26 11.18 -1.87
C SER A 6 -13.52 9.82 -1.23
N MET A 7 -12.52 8.93 -1.24
CA MET A 7 -12.63 7.62 -0.60
C MET A 7 -12.70 7.75 0.93
N ILE A 8 -11.86 8.60 1.53
CA ILE A 8 -11.93 8.91 2.96
C ILE A 8 -13.30 9.47 3.33
N ALA A 9 -13.81 10.45 2.57
CA ALA A 9 -15.13 11.03 2.80
C ALA A 9 -16.24 9.97 2.72
N TYR A 10 -16.15 9.06 1.74
CA TYR A 10 -17.08 7.94 1.63
C TYR A 10 -17.04 7.05 2.88
N TYR A 11 -15.86 6.55 3.27
CA TYR A 11 -15.74 5.66 4.43
C TYR A 11 -16.13 6.32 5.75
N ASP A 12 -15.81 7.60 5.92
CA ASP A 12 -16.21 8.38 7.09
C ASP A 12 -17.73 8.58 7.13
N SER A 13 -18.39 8.79 5.98
CA SER A 13 -19.85 9.00 5.93
C SER A 13 -20.67 7.79 6.38
N ILE A 14 -20.10 6.59 6.25
CA ILE A 14 -20.73 5.32 6.66
C ILE A 14 -20.16 4.78 7.98
N GLY A 15 -19.25 5.51 8.63
CA GLY A 15 -18.61 5.08 9.88
C GLY A 15 -17.80 3.78 9.76
N PHE A 16 -17.26 3.49 8.57
CA PHE A 16 -16.60 2.22 8.29
C PHE A 16 -15.19 2.15 8.88
N ALA A 17 -14.81 0.97 9.36
CA ALA A 17 -13.44 0.65 9.76
C ALA A 17 -13.14 -0.81 9.40
N ASP A 18 -11.99 -1.04 8.78
CA ASP A 18 -11.51 -2.39 8.50
C ASP A 18 -11.03 -3.09 9.78
N TRP A 19 -10.37 -2.35 10.67
CA TRP A 19 -9.96 -2.83 12.00
C TRP A 19 -9.81 -1.67 12.98
N VAL A 20 -9.77 -2.00 14.28
CA VAL A 20 -9.36 -1.05 15.32
C VAL A 20 -7.88 -1.29 15.63
N HIS A 21 -7.05 -0.26 15.50
CA HIS A 21 -5.61 -0.40 15.70
C HIS A 21 -5.30 -0.79 17.16
N PRO A 22 -4.52 -1.86 17.43
CA PRO A 22 -4.35 -2.38 18.79
C PRO A 22 -3.62 -1.41 19.74
N LEU A 23 -2.70 -0.59 19.22
CA LEU A 23 -1.96 0.39 20.03
C LEU A 23 -2.77 1.67 20.26
N SER A 24 -3.03 2.44 19.20
CA SER A 24 -3.73 3.72 19.27
C SER A 24 -5.24 3.65 19.47
N LYS A 25 -5.88 2.49 19.28
CA LYS A 25 -7.35 2.34 19.26
C LYS A 25 -8.07 3.12 18.16
N ALA A 26 -7.34 3.67 17.18
CA ALA A 26 -7.95 4.35 16.04
C ALA A 26 -8.74 3.35 15.16
N PRO A 27 -9.95 3.71 14.69
CA PRO A 27 -10.67 2.94 13.67
C PRO A 27 -9.98 3.15 12.32
N MET A 28 -9.32 2.13 11.78
CA MET A 28 -8.45 2.25 10.60
C MET A 28 -9.14 1.85 9.30
N LEU A 29 -8.54 2.28 8.20
CA LEU A 29 -8.88 1.88 6.83
C LEU A 29 -7.68 1.20 6.18
N LYS A 30 -7.93 0.18 5.35
CA LYS A 30 -6.92 -0.45 4.50
C LYS A 30 -7.14 -0.02 3.06
N ALA A 31 -6.07 0.38 2.38
CA ALA A 31 -6.06 0.46 0.92
C ALA A 31 -5.49 -0.83 0.33
N GLN A 32 -6.05 -1.31 -0.78
CA GLN A 32 -5.56 -2.50 -1.48
C GLN A 32 -5.37 -2.14 -2.94
N HIS A 33 -4.11 -2.17 -3.39
CA HIS A 33 -3.68 -2.06 -4.78
C HIS A 33 -4.58 -1.15 -5.65
N PRO A 34 -4.68 0.16 -5.32
CA PRO A 34 -5.51 1.11 -6.08
C PRO A 34 -4.82 1.52 -7.39
N ASP A 35 -4.34 0.53 -8.16
CA ASP A 35 -3.50 0.72 -9.32
C ASP A 35 -4.23 1.52 -10.41
N HIS A 36 -5.50 1.18 -10.67
CA HIS A 36 -6.32 1.85 -11.68
C HIS A 36 -6.66 3.28 -11.28
N GLU A 37 -7.06 3.49 -10.04
CA GLU A 37 -7.41 4.80 -9.50
C GLU A 37 -6.20 5.73 -9.54
N ILE A 38 -5.03 5.27 -9.08
CA ILE A 38 -3.79 6.05 -9.14
C ILE A 38 -3.37 6.30 -10.58
N TYR A 39 -3.36 5.28 -11.44
CA TYR A 39 -3.04 5.41 -12.85
C TYR A 39 -3.88 6.50 -13.53
N SER A 40 -5.17 6.60 -13.20
CA SER A 40 -6.08 7.58 -13.81
C SER A 40 -5.65 9.06 -13.62
N PHE A 41 -4.83 9.35 -12.60
CA PHE A 41 -4.28 10.69 -12.35
C PHE A 41 -2.98 10.96 -13.13
N GLY A 42 -2.37 9.91 -13.68
CA GLY A 42 -1.10 9.91 -14.41
C GLY A 42 -1.15 10.58 -15.77
N VAL A 43 0.02 10.95 -16.29
CA VAL A 43 0.14 11.52 -17.64
C VAL A 43 -0.18 10.48 -18.72
N HIS A 44 0.23 9.22 -18.53
CA HIS A 44 -0.06 8.13 -19.48
C HIS A 44 -1.57 7.94 -19.67
N ALA A 45 -2.34 7.85 -18.57
CA ALA A 45 -3.80 7.77 -18.63
C ALA A 45 -4.43 9.00 -19.32
N LYS A 46 -3.95 10.21 -19.00
CA LYS A 46 -4.41 11.46 -19.65
C LYS A 46 -4.14 11.50 -21.15
N ARG A 47 -3.19 10.72 -21.64
CA ARG A 47 -2.86 10.57 -23.07
C ARG A 47 -3.49 9.33 -23.71
N GLY A 48 -4.32 8.59 -22.98
CA GLY A 48 -5.01 7.41 -23.49
C GLY A 48 -4.16 6.14 -23.58
N VAL A 49 -2.97 6.11 -22.96
CA VAL A 49 -2.11 4.92 -22.90
C VAL A 49 -2.66 3.97 -21.86
N SER A 50 -3.17 2.82 -22.27
CA SER A 50 -3.81 1.82 -21.43
C SER A 50 -2.80 0.95 -20.64
N CYS A 51 -3.30 0.17 -19.68
CA CYS A 51 -2.48 -0.81 -18.96
C CYS A 51 -1.81 -1.81 -19.91
N ALA A 52 -2.55 -2.24 -20.95
CA ALA A 52 -2.11 -3.25 -21.91
C ALA A 52 -0.97 -2.75 -22.80
N ASP A 53 -0.94 -1.46 -23.12
CA ASP A 53 0.12 -0.88 -23.96
C ASP A 53 1.52 -1.05 -23.33
N CYS A 54 1.61 -1.08 -22.00
CA CYS A 54 2.87 -1.31 -21.29
C CYS A 54 3.03 -2.75 -20.77
N HIS A 55 1.98 -3.35 -20.21
CA HIS A 55 2.09 -4.66 -19.52
C HIS A 55 1.75 -5.86 -20.39
N MET A 56 1.12 -5.63 -21.54
CA MET A 56 0.76 -6.66 -22.52
C MET A 56 1.13 -6.19 -23.92
N PRO A 57 2.38 -5.77 -24.16
CA PRO A 57 2.76 -5.15 -25.41
C PRO A 57 2.58 -6.13 -26.56
N TYR A 58 2.33 -5.59 -27.76
CA TYR A 58 2.26 -6.42 -28.95
C TYR A 58 3.63 -7.03 -29.28
N GLY A 59 3.64 -8.34 -29.57
CA GLY A 59 4.78 -9.05 -30.13
C GLY A 59 4.50 -9.45 -31.58
N THR A 60 5.55 -9.82 -32.31
CA THR A 60 5.44 -10.40 -33.66
C THR A 60 6.31 -11.65 -33.74
N GLU A 61 5.73 -12.75 -34.22
CA GLU A 61 6.43 -14.00 -34.48
C GLU A 61 5.98 -14.56 -35.82
N GLY A 62 6.92 -14.87 -36.71
CA GLY A 62 6.59 -15.37 -38.06
C GLY A 62 5.71 -14.43 -38.90
N GLY A 63 5.71 -13.12 -38.61
CA GLY A 63 4.84 -12.12 -39.25
C GLY A 63 3.43 -12.00 -38.66
N GLN A 64 3.07 -12.84 -37.68
CA GLN A 64 1.80 -12.75 -36.96
C GLN A 64 1.96 -11.84 -35.74
N LYS A 65 1.08 -10.84 -35.62
CA LYS A 65 0.98 -9.98 -34.44
C LYS A 65 0.18 -10.70 -33.35
N PHE A 66 0.66 -10.66 -32.11
CA PHE A 66 -0.02 -11.20 -30.93
C PHE A 66 0.11 -10.26 -29.74
N THR A 67 -0.75 -10.43 -28.74
CA THR A 67 -0.67 -9.69 -27.47
C THR A 67 0.14 -10.52 -26.48
N ASN A 68 1.19 -9.97 -25.90
CA ASN A 68 1.95 -10.68 -24.88
C ASN A 68 1.12 -10.81 -23.60
N HIS A 69 0.79 -12.06 -23.22
CA HIS A 69 0.02 -12.35 -22.00
C HIS A 69 0.92 -12.63 -20.78
N HIS A 70 2.24 -12.54 -20.93
CA HIS A 70 3.18 -12.61 -19.81
C HIS A 70 3.25 -11.25 -19.10
N ILE A 71 2.23 -10.97 -18.30
CA ILE A 71 2.10 -9.72 -17.55
C ILE A 71 3.23 -9.65 -16.49
N GLY A 72 4.06 -8.63 -16.60
CA GLY A 72 5.19 -8.42 -15.70
C GLY A 72 5.67 -6.97 -15.73
N SER A 73 6.93 -6.77 -15.33
CA SER A 73 7.56 -5.45 -15.42
C SER A 73 7.74 -5.04 -16.89
N PRO A 74 7.21 -3.88 -17.32
CA PRO A 74 7.46 -3.35 -18.67
C PRO A 74 8.95 -3.09 -18.95
N LEU A 75 9.76 -2.90 -17.88
CA LEU A 75 11.21 -2.73 -18.00
C LEU A 75 11.94 -4.00 -18.46
N ALA A 76 11.30 -5.17 -18.39
CA ALA A 76 11.86 -6.39 -18.95
C ALA A 76 11.76 -6.43 -20.49
N ASN A 77 10.95 -5.56 -21.10
CA ASN A 77 10.77 -5.46 -22.55
C ASN A 77 10.50 -4.00 -22.96
N VAL A 78 11.48 -3.13 -22.74
CA VAL A 78 11.39 -1.68 -22.98
C VAL A 78 11.11 -1.37 -24.45
N GLU A 79 11.65 -2.16 -25.37
CA GLU A 79 11.48 -1.96 -26.81
C GLU A 79 10.00 -2.02 -27.22
N ASN A 80 9.26 -3.03 -26.76
CA ASN A 80 7.86 -3.17 -27.12
C ASN A 80 6.91 -2.38 -26.20
N SER A 81 7.33 -2.05 -24.98
CA SER A 81 6.49 -1.39 -23.98
C SER A 81 6.61 0.13 -23.96
N CYS A 82 7.78 0.68 -24.30
CA CYS A 82 8.09 2.11 -24.18
C CYS A 82 8.44 2.75 -25.53
N PHE A 83 9.25 2.07 -26.36
CA PHE A 83 9.76 2.65 -27.61
C PHE A 83 8.74 2.71 -28.75
N VAL A 84 7.53 2.19 -28.52
CA VAL A 84 6.39 2.52 -29.38
C VAL A 84 6.08 4.02 -29.38
N CYS A 85 6.37 4.73 -28.27
CA CYS A 85 6.08 6.15 -28.07
C CYS A 85 7.33 7.00 -27.77
N HIS A 86 8.33 6.41 -27.12
CA HIS A 86 9.54 7.08 -26.65
C HIS A 86 10.71 6.94 -27.64
N ARG A 87 11.63 7.91 -27.62
CA ARG A 87 12.80 7.99 -28.52
C ARG A 87 14.12 8.22 -27.76
N GLU A 88 14.05 8.25 -26.44
CA GLU A 88 15.15 8.37 -25.51
C GLU A 88 15.99 7.08 -25.47
N ARG A 89 17.20 7.16 -24.90
CA ARG A 89 18.04 5.98 -24.68
C ARG A 89 17.40 5.08 -23.62
N VAL A 90 17.56 3.76 -23.76
CA VAL A 90 17.02 2.75 -22.83
C VAL A 90 17.45 3.06 -21.39
N ASP A 91 18.74 3.29 -21.18
CA ASP A 91 19.30 3.52 -19.85
C ASP A 91 18.73 4.77 -19.18
N ASP A 92 18.50 5.84 -19.95
CA ASP A 92 17.94 7.09 -19.43
C ASP A 92 16.49 6.88 -18.97
N LEU A 93 15.68 6.20 -19.80
CA LEU A 93 14.28 5.91 -19.49
C LEU A 93 14.13 4.98 -18.27
N ILE A 94 14.98 3.95 -18.17
CA ILE A 94 15.04 3.06 -17.01
C ILE A 94 15.45 3.85 -15.75
N SER A 95 16.46 4.71 -15.87
CA SER A 95 16.94 5.54 -14.75
C SER A 95 15.84 6.47 -14.23
N ASP A 96 15.11 7.14 -15.13
CA ASP A 96 13.96 7.99 -14.77
C ASP A 96 12.88 7.22 -14.00
N VAL A 97 12.59 5.97 -14.41
CA VAL A 97 11.61 5.11 -13.73
C VAL A 97 12.08 4.81 -12.30
N TYR A 98 13.32 4.39 -12.12
CA TYR A 98 13.87 4.10 -10.80
C TYR A 98 14.00 5.35 -9.92
N GLU A 99 14.38 6.49 -10.49
CA GLU A 99 14.50 7.75 -9.77
C GLU A 99 13.14 8.17 -9.18
N ARG A 100 12.08 8.14 -9.98
CA ARG A 100 10.72 8.51 -9.54
C ARG A 100 10.20 7.55 -8.47
N GLN A 101 10.34 6.24 -8.70
CA GLN A 101 9.97 5.24 -7.71
C GLN A 101 10.75 5.40 -6.42
N GLY A 102 12.06 5.64 -6.49
CA GLY A 102 12.93 5.88 -5.34
C GLY A 102 12.52 7.11 -4.54
N LYS A 103 12.25 8.24 -5.19
CA LYS A 103 11.79 9.48 -4.52
C LYS A 103 10.45 9.28 -3.80
N VAL A 104 9.48 8.62 -4.45
CA VAL A 104 8.18 8.33 -3.84
C VAL A 104 8.34 7.36 -2.66
N LYS A 105 9.16 6.31 -2.82
CA LYS A 105 9.46 5.36 -1.74
C LYS A 105 10.11 6.03 -0.53
N GLY A 106 11.15 6.84 -0.74
CA GLY A 106 11.82 7.54 0.35
C GLY A 106 10.88 8.49 1.10
N THR A 107 9.98 9.18 0.39
CA THR A 107 8.94 10.01 1.02
C THR A 107 7.96 9.15 1.82
N SER A 108 7.54 8.01 1.26
CA SER A 108 6.64 7.05 1.91
C SER A 108 7.23 6.50 3.23
N GLU A 109 8.52 6.16 3.25
CA GLU A 109 9.21 5.67 4.45
C GLU A 109 9.23 6.71 5.59
N VAL A 110 9.40 8.00 5.27
CA VAL A 110 9.34 9.09 6.26
C VAL A 110 7.92 9.20 6.84
N VAL A 111 6.89 9.17 6.01
CA VAL A 111 5.49 9.23 6.46
C VAL A 111 5.14 8.01 7.31
N GLN A 112 5.51 6.80 6.85
CA GLN A 112 5.34 5.55 7.59
C GLN A 112 5.93 5.62 8.99
N ARG A 113 7.17 6.14 9.11
CA ARG A 113 7.84 6.27 10.41
C ARG A 113 7.08 7.21 11.35
N ASN A 114 6.57 8.33 10.84
CA ASN A 114 5.75 9.26 11.64
C ASN A 114 4.42 8.64 12.06
N ILE A 115 3.77 7.86 11.21
CA ILE A 115 2.55 7.12 11.56
C ILE A 115 2.83 6.11 12.67
N ALA A 116 3.91 5.34 12.56
CA ALA A 116 4.31 4.39 13.59
C ALA A 116 4.55 5.07 14.95
N MET A 117 5.26 6.20 14.96
CA MET A 117 5.47 7.00 16.17
C MET A 117 4.17 7.52 16.76
N ALA A 118 3.25 8.04 15.94
CA ALA A 118 1.95 8.52 16.40
C ALA A 118 1.11 7.40 17.04
N HIS A 119 1.18 6.17 16.51
CA HIS A 119 0.49 5.03 17.12
C HIS A 119 1.02 4.66 18.51
N LEU A 120 2.33 4.73 18.70
CA LEU A 120 3.01 4.46 19.98
C LEU A 120 2.78 5.59 20.99
N GLU A 121 2.79 6.84 20.52
CA GLU A 121 2.45 8.01 21.34
C GLU A 121 0.99 7.96 21.82
N ALA A 122 0.07 7.57 20.93
CA ALA A 122 -1.33 7.36 21.29
C ALA A 122 -1.51 6.23 22.32
N GLU A 123 -0.77 5.12 22.18
CA GLU A 123 -0.75 4.06 23.19
C GLU A 123 -0.29 4.57 24.55
N GLN A 124 0.77 5.39 24.59
CA GLN A 124 1.24 6.01 25.82
C GLN A 124 0.21 6.96 26.42
N ALA A 125 -0.49 7.75 25.60
CA ALA A 125 -1.57 8.63 26.06
C ALA A 125 -2.69 7.82 26.72
N TRP A 126 -3.10 6.69 26.13
CA TRP A 126 -4.08 5.79 26.74
C TRP A 126 -3.61 5.22 28.08
N LYS A 127 -2.34 4.79 28.18
CA LYS A 127 -1.75 4.28 29.43
C LYS A 127 -1.76 5.33 30.55
N LEU A 128 -1.66 6.61 30.20
CA LEU A 128 -1.70 7.73 31.15
C LEU A 128 -3.12 8.20 31.48
N GLY A 129 -4.16 7.61 30.88
CA GLY A 129 -5.55 7.93 31.18
C GLY A 129 -6.16 9.00 30.27
N ALA A 130 -5.64 9.20 29.06
CA ALA A 130 -6.30 10.03 28.06
C ALA A 130 -7.75 9.59 27.82
N THR A 131 -8.64 10.55 27.62
CA THR A 131 -10.05 10.31 27.35
C THR A 131 -10.33 10.21 25.86
N GLU A 132 -11.44 9.58 25.48
CA GLU A 132 -11.90 9.55 24.08
C GLU A 132 -12.07 10.96 23.51
N ALA A 133 -12.53 11.92 24.31
CA ALA A 133 -12.69 13.30 23.90
C ALA A 133 -11.36 13.96 23.53
N GLN A 134 -10.30 13.73 24.32
CA GLN A 134 -8.95 14.24 24.03
C GLN A 134 -8.33 13.58 22.80
N MET A 135 -8.65 12.30 22.56
CA MET A 135 -8.06 11.52 21.49
C MET A 135 -8.81 11.61 20.16
N LYS A 136 -10.07 12.07 20.14
CA LYS A 136 -10.94 12.04 18.95
C LYS A 136 -10.30 12.63 17.68
N THR A 137 -9.73 13.83 17.76
CA THR A 137 -9.10 14.50 16.60
C THR A 137 -7.80 13.80 16.20
N ILE A 138 -6.98 13.41 17.17
CA ILE A 138 -5.73 12.66 16.99
C ILE A 138 -5.99 11.35 16.23
N LEU A 139 -6.96 10.54 16.69
CA LEU A 139 -7.26 9.26 16.06
C LEU A 139 -7.77 9.43 14.63
N LYS A 140 -8.55 10.48 14.37
CA LYS A 140 -9.01 10.83 13.02
C LYS A 140 -7.83 11.22 12.13
N GLY A 141 -6.89 12.02 12.64
CA GLY A 141 -5.66 12.39 11.95
C GLY A 141 -4.80 11.17 11.61
N ILE A 142 -4.59 10.28 12.58
CA ILE A 142 -3.87 9.01 12.38
C ILE A 142 -4.55 8.15 11.29
N ARG A 143 -5.88 7.97 11.39
CA ARG A 143 -6.67 7.21 10.40
C ARG A 143 -6.49 7.78 8.99
N HIS A 144 -6.65 9.10 8.83
CA HIS A 144 -6.58 9.77 7.53
C HIS A 144 -5.17 9.76 6.95
N ALA A 145 -4.16 10.08 7.75
CA ALA A 145 -2.77 10.04 7.31
C ALA A 145 -2.34 8.63 6.89
N GLN A 146 -2.70 7.61 7.69
CA GLN A 146 -2.37 6.25 7.34
C GLN A 146 -3.09 5.78 6.09
N PHE A 147 -4.38 6.10 5.90
CA PHE A 147 -5.06 5.72 4.68
C PHE A 147 -4.44 6.38 3.44
N GLN A 148 -4.04 7.65 3.51
CA GLN A 148 -3.34 8.32 2.41
C GLN A 148 -1.98 7.71 2.11
N TRP A 149 -1.19 7.41 3.16
CA TRP A 149 0.07 6.70 3.01
C TRP A 149 -0.12 5.30 2.38
N ASP A 150 -1.08 4.54 2.90
CA ASP A 150 -1.38 3.17 2.46
C ASP A 150 -1.93 3.16 1.03
N TYR A 151 -2.73 4.16 0.64
CA TYR A 151 -3.21 4.33 -0.74
C TYR A 151 -2.05 4.36 -1.75
N ILE A 152 -0.96 5.08 -1.43
CA ILE A 152 0.23 5.11 -2.28
C ILE A 152 1.10 3.86 -2.12
N ALA A 153 1.33 3.40 -0.88
CA ALA A 153 2.18 2.26 -0.61
C ALA A 153 1.60 0.92 -1.12
N ALA A 154 0.27 0.80 -1.20
CA ALA A 154 -0.41 -0.40 -1.67
C ALA A 154 -0.35 -0.58 -3.20
N SER A 155 -0.10 0.49 -3.96
CA SER A 155 0.12 0.45 -5.40
C SER A 155 1.61 0.45 -5.72
N HIS A 156 2.16 -0.73 -6.01
CA HIS A 156 3.59 -0.88 -6.31
C HIS A 156 4.03 -0.07 -7.55
N GLY A 157 3.11 0.23 -8.47
CA GLY A 157 3.36 1.07 -9.64
C GLY A 157 3.15 2.58 -9.42
N ALA A 158 2.76 3.04 -8.22
CA ALA A 158 2.34 4.43 -8.00
C ALA A 158 3.41 5.46 -8.36
N GLY A 159 4.67 5.13 -8.04
CA GLY A 159 5.83 5.97 -8.35
C GLY A 159 6.12 6.15 -9.84
N PHE A 160 5.50 5.36 -10.71
CA PHE A 160 5.60 5.50 -12.17
C PHE A 160 4.27 5.92 -12.80
N HIS A 161 3.16 5.29 -12.41
CA HIS A 161 1.84 5.56 -12.98
C HIS A 161 1.40 7.00 -12.75
N ALA A 162 1.56 7.53 -11.53
CA ALA A 162 1.20 8.91 -11.21
C ALA A 162 2.11 9.50 -10.11
N PRO A 163 3.42 9.70 -10.37
CA PRO A 163 4.38 10.17 -9.37
C PRO A 163 4.00 11.50 -8.72
N LEU A 164 3.44 12.45 -9.49
CA LEU A 164 3.01 13.74 -8.96
C LEU A 164 1.85 13.61 -7.97
N GLU A 165 0.87 12.76 -8.29
CA GLU A 165 -0.26 12.50 -7.38
C GLU A 165 0.22 11.73 -6.14
N ALA A 166 1.10 10.74 -6.32
CA ALA A 166 1.69 10.01 -5.21
C ALA A 166 2.44 10.94 -4.23
N THR A 167 3.27 11.85 -4.74
CA THR A 167 3.95 12.84 -3.90
C THR A 167 2.98 13.81 -3.23
N ARG A 168 1.92 14.27 -3.93
CA ARG A 168 0.90 15.15 -3.34
C ARG A 168 0.18 14.49 -2.17
N VAL A 169 -0.26 13.24 -2.35
CA VAL A 169 -0.96 12.46 -1.32
C VAL A 169 -0.04 12.20 -0.13
N LEU A 170 1.23 11.82 -0.36
CA LEU A 170 2.20 11.64 0.72
C LEU A 170 2.52 12.93 1.47
N ALA A 171 2.58 14.07 0.78
CA ALA A 171 2.77 15.38 1.43
C ALA A 171 1.59 15.73 2.36
N SER A 172 0.36 15.49 1.90
CA SER A 172 -0.85 15.66 2.71
C SER A 172 -0.85 14.71 3.92
N ALA A 173 -0.55 13.43 3.72
CA ALA A 173 -0.40 12.47 4.81
C ALA A 173 0.64 12.90 5.85
N SER A 174 1.78 13.42 5.39
CA SER A 174 2.84 13.97 6.23
C SER A 174 2.35 15.14 7.09
N ALA A 175 1.64 16.10 6.48
CA ALA A 175 1.09 17.24 7.21
C ALA A 175 0.11 16.79 8.30
N ILE A 176 -0.83 15.90 7.96
CA ILE A 176 -1.84 15.39 8.89
C ILE A 176 -1.20 14.64 10.06
N ILE A 177 -0.22 13.77 9.81
CA ILE A 177 0.38 12.98 10.88
C ILE A 177 1.25 13.83 11.80
N GLN A 178 1.95 14.84 11.27
CA GLN A 178 2.72 15.76 12.09
C GLN A 178 1.82 16.58 13.01
N GLU A 179 0.68 17.08 12.51
CA GLU A 179 -0.33 17.77 13.35
C GLU A 179 -0.83 16.84 14.47
N ALA A 180 -1.18 15.60 14.14
CA ALA A 180 -1.63 14.61 15.13
C ALA A 180 -0.58 14.33 16.21
N ARG A 181 0.71 14.28 15.84
CA ARG A 181 1.81 14.11 16.80
C ARG A 181 2.03 15.32 17.69
N VAL A 182 1.85 16.54 17.16
CA VAL A 182 1.86 17.77 17.96
C VAL A 182 0.72 17.77 18.96
N GLU A 183 -0.49 17.39 18.55
CA GLU A 183 -1.64 17.24 19.45
C GLU A 183 -1.39 16.16 20.52
N LEU A 184 -0.81 15.02 20.15
CA LEU A 184 -0.40 13.96 21.08
C LEU A 184 0.58 14.47 22.12
N ALA A 185 1.61 15.21 21.71
CA ALA A 185 2.57 15.79 22.65
C ALA A 185 1.88 16.73 23.65
N ARG A 186 0.89 17.53 23.22
CA ARG A 186 0.10 18.38 24.12
C ARG A 186 -0.74 17.56 25.08
N VAL A 187 -1.42 16.51 24.62
CA VAL A 187 -2.20 15.60 25.48
C VAL A 187 -1.29 14.93 26.51
N LEU A 188 -0.15 14.37 26.09
CA LEU A 188 0.85 13.76 26.97
C LEU A 188 1.34 14.75 28.04
N ALA A 189 1.58 16.01 27.67
CA ALA A 189 1.99 17.03 28.62
C ALA A 189 0.93 17.32 29.70
N THR A 190 -0.37 17.19 29.40
CA THR A 190 -1.43 17.33 30.43
C THR A 190 -1.36 16.25 31.51
N PHE A 191 -0.72 15.12 31.21
CA PHE A 191 -0.43 14.02 32.15
C PHE A 191 1.00 14.10 32.73
N GLY A 192 1.69 15.23 32.57
CA GLY A 192 3.06 15.42 33.06
C GLY A 192 4.14 14.71 32.23
N HIS A 193 3.80 14.14 31.08
CA HIS A 193 4.77 13.50 30.19
C HIS A 193 5.32 14.50 29.17
N THR A 194 6.47 15.12 29.49
CA THR A 194 7.10 16.17 28.66
C THR A 194 8.36 15.69 27.92
N GLN A 195 8.66 14.39 27.98
CA GLN A 195 9.79 13.78 27.30
C GLN A 195 9.31 12.99 26.07
N PRO A 196 10.19 12.67 25.12
CA PRO A 196 9.83 11.77 24.01
C PRO A 196 9.36 10.40 24.53
N VAL A 197 8.30 9.86 23.92
CA VAL A 197 7.82 8.50 24.21
C VAL A 197 8.89 7.49 23.86
N LYS A 198 9.12 6.51 24.75
CA LYS A 198 10.09 5.44 24.52
C LYS A 198 9.60 4.53 23.39
N MET A 199 10.31 4.56 22.26
CA MET A 199 9.98 3.74 21.09
C MET A 199 10.69 2.38 21.14
N PRO A 200 10.10 1.30 20.60
CA PRO A 200 10.83 0.10 20.24
C PRO A 200 11.79 0.40 19.07
N ASP A 201 12.66 -0.56 18.71
CA ASP A 201 13.49 -0.44 17.52
C ASP A 201 12.64 -0.48 16.24
N LEU A 202 12.33 0.70 15.71
CA LEU A 202 11.55 0.87 14.48
C LEU A 202 12.25 0.36 13.22
N ASN A 203 13.53 -0.02 13.31
CA ASN A 203 14.30 -0.56 12.18
C ASN A 203 14.41 -2.09 12.23
N SER A 204 13.87 -2.75 13.26
CA SER A 204 13.95 -4.19 13.43
C SER A 204 12.58 -4.85 13.34
N LYS A 205 12.39 -5.65 12.29
CA LYS A 205 11.18 -6.46 12.09
C LYS A 205 10.89 -7.35 13.31
N SER A 206 11.90 -8.03 13.85
CA SER A 206 11.73 -8.92 14.99
C SER A 206 11.37 -8.16 16.27
N ALA A 207 11.98 -6.99 16.51
CA ALA A 207 11.65 -6.15 17.65
C ALA A 207 10.19 -5.64 17.59
N LEU A 208 9.74 -5.20 16.40
CA LEU A 208 8.37 -4.74 16.20
C LEU A 208 7.34 -5.87 16.34
N GLN A 209 7.64 -7.06 15.81
CA GLN A 209 6.77 -8.23 15.92
C GLN A 209 6.62 -8.72 17.37
N ALA A 210 7.74 -8.73 18.12
CA ALA A 210 7.72 -8.99 19.55
C ALA A 210 6.93 -7.93 20.33
N TYR A 211 7.06 -6.65 19.94
CA TYR A 211 6.34 -5.55 20.58
C TYR A 211 4.81 -5.69 20.48
N ILE A 212 4.29 -6.04 19.30
CA ILE A 212 2.86 -6.23 19.08
C ILE A 212 2.33 -7.58 19.56
N GLY A 213 3.22 -8.50 19.99
CA GLY A 213 2.85 -9.77 20.60
C GLY A 213 2.28 -10.83 19.65
N ILE A 214 2.60 -10.77 18.35
CA ILE A 214 2.18 -11.80 17.39
C ILE A 214 3.11 -13.02 17.51
N ASP A 215 2.55 -14.19 17.80
CA ASP A 215 3.26 -15.46 17.82
C ASP A 215 3.45 -16.01 16.40
N LEU A 216 4.47 -15.49 15.72
CA LEU A 216 4.72 -15.85 14.32
C LEU A 216 5.18 -17.29 14.12
N GLU A 217 5.80 -17.91 15.12
CA GLU A 217 6.19 -19.32 15.00
C GLU A 217 4.95 -20.20 15.02
N LYS A 218 3.99 -19.91 15.90
CA LYS A 218 2.67 -20.56 15.85
C LYS A 218 1.93 -20.30 14.54
N GLU A 219 1.85 -19.05 14.08
CA GLU A 219 1.16 -18.72 12.82
C GLU A 219 1.80 -19.43 11.61
N LYS A 220 3.13 -19.51 11.55
CA LYS A 220 3.84 -20.25 10.49
C LYS A 220 3.60 -21.75 10.57
N ALA A 221 3.64 -22.33 11.78
CA ALA A 221 3.36 -23.76 11.97
C ALA A 221 1.94 -24.11 11.52
N GLN A 222 0.95 -23.33 11.96
CA GLN A 222 -0.44 -23.49 11.52
C GLN A 222 -0.62 -23.32 10.02
N LYS A 223 0.12 -22.38 9.41
CA LYS A 223 0.10 -22.21 7.95
C LYS A 223 0.72 -23.41 7.23
N ALA A 224 1.82 -23.96 7.75
CA ALA A 224 2.45 -25.16 7.20
C ALA A 224 1.50 -26.36 7.27
N ASP A 225 0.87 -26.59 8.42
CA ASP A 225 -0.13 -27.66 8.61
C ASP A 225 -1.28 -27.52 7.61
N PHE A 226 -1.79 -26.30 7.41
CA PHE A 226 -2.82 -26.04 6.40
C PHE A 226 -2.36 -26.39 4.98
N LEU A 227 -1.14 -25.97 4.61
CA LEU A 227 -0.58 -26.24 3.29
C LEU A 227 -0.34 -27.73 3.05
N GLU A 228 0.01 -28.50 4.09
CA GLU A 228 0.25 -29.93 3.99
C GLU A 228 -1.07 -30.73 3.99
N GLN A 229 -2.03 -30.35 4.83
CA GLN A 229 -3.20 -31.18 5.10
C GLN A 229 -4.42 -30.81 4.26
N VAL A 230 -4.62 -29.53 3.96
CA VAL A 230 -5.83 -29.02 3.31
C VAL A 230 -5.62 -28.79 1.82
N VAL A 231 -4.54 -28.12 1.43
CA VAL A 231 -4.31 -27.76 0.02
C VAL A 231 -4.26 -28.99 -0.91
N PRO A 232 -3.60 -30.11 -0.58
CA PRO A 232 -3.60 -31.29 -1.45
C PRO A 232 -5.00 -31.88 -1.66
N ARG A 233 -5.88 -31.81 -0.64
CA ARG A 233 -7.28 -32.25 -0.75
C ARG A 233 -8.05 -31.36 -1.72
N TRP A 234 -7.91 -30.04 -1.58
CA TRP A 234 -8.51 -29.08 -2.50
C TRP A 234 -8.03 -29.28 -3.94
N LEU A 235 -6.73 -29.56 -4.14
CA LEU A 235 -6.18 -29.85 -5.47
C LEU A 235 -6.74 -31.16 -6.04
N ALA A 236 -6.88 -32.21 -5.22
CA ALA A 236 -7.46 -33.48 -5.66
C ALA A 236 -8.93 -33.33 -6.05
N GLU A 237 -9.73 -32.66 -5.21
CA GLU A 237 -11.13 -32.35 -5.50
C GLU A 237 -11.28 -31.47 -6.75
N GLY A 238 -10.41 -30.47 -6.89
CA GLY A 238 -10.34 -29.60 -8.06
C GLY A 238 -10.08 -30.38 -9.35
N LYS A 239 -9.06 -31.25 -9.36
CA LYS A 239 -8.73 -32.12 -10.50
C LYS A 239 -9.88 -33.08 -10.82
N ALA A 240 -10.50 -33.68 -9.82
CA ALA A 240 -11.62 -34.59 -10.02
C ALA A 240 -12.84 -33.88 -10.64
N ARG A 241 -13.09 -32.62 -10.23
CA ARG A 241 -14.12 -31.76 -10.84
C ARG A 241 -13.78 -31.38 -12.27
N GLU A 242 -12.53 -30.99 -12.54
CA GLU A 242 -12.06 -30.59 -13.87
C GLU A 242 -12.08 -31.74 -14.87
N ALA A 243 -11.74 -32.96 -14.45
CA ALA A 243 -11.79 -34.15 -15.30
C ALA A 243 -13.20 -34.46 -15.84
N ARG A 244 -14.26 -33.94 -15.20
CA ARG A 244 -15.65 -34.08 -15.66
C ARG A 244 -16.06 -33.02 -16.67
N LYS A 245 -15.26 -31.97 -16.87
CA LYS A 245 -15.55 -30.90 -17.84
C LYS A 245 -15.06 -31.33 -19.22
N LYS A 246 -15.91 -31.20 -20.24
CA LYS A 246 -15.48 -31.34 -21.63
C LYS A 246 -14.62 -30.14 -22.00
N VAL A 247 -13.32 -30.36 -22.24
CA VAL A 247 -12.42 -29.34 -22.77
C VAL A 247 -12.40 -29.49 -24.30
N THR A 248 -12.89 -28.48 -25.01
CA THR A 248 -12.68 -28.39 -26.46
C THR A 248 -11.42 -27.55 -26.65
N MET A 249 -10.32 -28.18 -27.06
CA MET A 249 -9.14 -27.44 -27.47
C MET A 249 -9.50 -26.69 -28.76
N LEU A 250 -9.31 -25.37 -28.75
CA LEU A 250 -9.37 -24.60 -29.99
C LEU A 250 -8.20 -25.07 -30.86
N GLN A 251 -8.52 -25.63 -32.03
CA GLN A 251 -7.53 -25.95 -33.08
C GLN A 251 -7.06 -24.68 -33.76
#